data_AF-A0A7C5LUL7-F1
#
_entry.id   AF-A0A7C5LUL7-F1
#
_cell.length_a   1.000
_cell.length_b   1.000
_cell.length_c   1.000
_cell.angle_alpha   90.00
_cell.angle_beta   90.00
_cell.angle_gamma   90.00
#
_symmetry.space_group_name_H-M   'P 1'
#
loop_
_entity.id
_entity.type
_entity.pdbx_description
1 polymer ?
#
loop_
_entity_poly.entity_id
_entity_poly.type
_entity_poly.pdbx_seq_one_letter_code
_entity_poly.pdbx_strand_id
1 'polypeptide(L)'
;MALTAFTGQPPKKTKLQARVEGLAEKVEPKVIEWRHHLHQNPELSNREYKTAEYIAGHLQSLGLEVQTGVAKTGVVAVLKGGKPGPVVALRAD
;
A
#
# COMPACT_ATOMS: atom_id res chain seq x y z
N MET A 1 2.17 47.35 3.88
CA MET A 1 2.67 46.00 3.53
C MET A 1 2.57 45.15 4.80
N ALA A 2 1.43 44.50 5.02
CA ALA A 2 1.20 43.67 6.21
C ALA A 2 1.02 42.22 5.75
N LEU A 3 2.01 41.38 6.08
CA LEU A 3 1.96 39.94 5.87
C LEU A 3 1.08 39.36 6.99
N THR A 4 -0.17 39.02 6.69
CA THR A 4 -1.00 38.24 7.61
C THR A 4 -0.49 36.80 7.59
N ALA A 5 0.16 36.39 8.69
CA ALA A 5 0.57 35.01 8.91
C ALA A 5 -0.66 34.09 8.92
N PHE A 6 -0.67 33.09 8.06
CA PHE A 6 -1.69 32.06 8.01
C PHE A 6 -1.50 31.14 9.23
N THR A 7 -2.14 31.46 10.36
CA THR A 7 -2.21 30.57 11.53
C THR A 7 -3.28 29.50 11.30
N GLY A 8 -3.09 28.68 10.27
CA GLY A 8 -3.93 27.52 10.01
C GLY A 8 -3.53 26.38 10.95
N GLN A 9 -4.23 26.23 12.07
CA GLN A 9 -4.13 25.03 12.90
C GLN A 9 -4.56 23.82 12.03
N PRO A 10 -3.79 22.71 12.02
CA PRO A 10 -4.09 21.59 11.13
C PRO A 10 -5.52 21.07 11.38
N PRO A 11 -6.25 20.67 10.31
CA PRO A 11 -7.63 20.23 10.44
C PRO A 11 -7.74 19.10 11.46
N LYS A 12 -8.74 19.17 12.35
CA LYS A 12 -9.00 18.10 13.33
C LYS A 12 -9.23 16.78 12.57
N LYS A 13 -8.53 15.73 13.00
CA LYS A 13 -8.64 14.39 12.39
C LYS A 13 -10.09 13.90 12.42
N THR A 14 -10.55 13.35 11.31
CA THR A 14 -11.87 12.71 11.24
C THR A 14 -11.87 11.39 12.01
N LYS A 15 -13.05 10.90 12.42
CA LYS A 15 -13.20 9.57 13.05
C LYS A 15 -12.61 8.44 12.18
N LEU A 16 -12.70 8.58 10.86
CA LEU A 16 -12.13 7.61 9.92
C LEU A 16 -10.60 7.67 9.94
N GLN A 17 -10.01 8.87 9.92
CA GLN A 17 -8.56 9.04 9.98
C GLN A 17 -7.98 8.46 11.28
N ALA A 18 -8.58 8.74 12.43
CA ALA A 18 -8.15 8.18 13.71
C ALA A 18 -8.22 6.63 13.72
N ARG A 19 -9.25 6.05 13.08
CA ARG A 19 -9.35 4.59 12.95
C ARG A 19 -8.27 4.01 12.05
N VAL A 20 -7.98 4.67 10.92
CA VAL A 20 -6.92 4.24 9.99
C VAL A 20 -5.55 4.30 10.66
N GLU A 21 -5.27 5.34 11.45
CA GLU A 21 -4.03 5.46 12.22
C GLU A 21 -3.86 4.31 13.20
N GLY A 22 -4.87 4.01 14.01
CA GLY A 22 -4.81 2.88 14.95
C GLY A 22 -4.75 1.50 14.28
N LEU A 23 -5.15 1.37 13.01
CA LEU A 23 -4.93 0.15 12.22
C LEU A 23 -3.52 0.12 11.62
N ALA A 24 -3.00 1.25 11.17
CA ALA A 24 -1.65 1.37 10.63
C ALA A 24 -0.59 1.03 11.69
N GLU A 25 -0.74 1.53 12.92
CA GLU A 25 0.14 1.20 14.06
C GLU A 25 0.21 -0.31 14.32
N LYS A 26 -0.91 -1.03 14.16
CA LYS A 26 -0.95 -2.49 14.34
C LYS A 26 -0.25 -3.25 13.22
N VAL A 27 -0.18 -2.67 12.02
CA VAL A 27 0.44 -3.28 10.84
C VAL A 27 1.92 -2.90 10.72
N GLU A 28 2.36 -1.81 11.36
CA GLU A 28 3.74 -1.30 11.30
C GLU A 28 4.81 -2.39 11.54
N PRO A 29 4.72 -3.29 12.54
CA PRO A 29 5.71 -4.34 12.72
C PRO A 29 5.85 -5.25 11.49
N LYS A 30 4.74 -5.53 10.80
CA LYS A 30 4.74 -6.30 9.55
C LYS A 30 5.34 -5.52 8.39
N VAL A 31 5.08 -4.22 8.29
CA VAL A 31 5.72 -3.37 7.27
C VAL A 31 7.24 -3.38 7.42
N ILE A 32 7.75 -3.30 8.65
CA ILE A 32 9.18 -3.38 8.95
C ILE A 32 9.74 -4.75 8.54
N GLU A 33 9.05 -5.84 8.89
CA GLU A 33 9.41 -7.21 8.50
C GLU A 33 9.50 -7.36 6.97
N TRP A 34 8.47 -6.92 6.24
CA TRP A 34 8.43 -6.97 4.78
C TRP A 34 9.56 -6.15 4.16
N ARG A 35 9.80 -4.93 4.67
CA ARG A 35 10.92 -4.09 4.21
C ARG A 35 12.25 -4.81 4.39
N HIS A 36 12.52 -5.39 5.57
CA HIS A 36 13.77 -6.11 5.79
C HIS A 36 13.91 -7.33 4.88
N HIS A 37 12.84 -8.09 4.68
CA HIS A 37 12.85 -9.24 3.76
C HIS A 37 13.20 -8.82 2.33
N LEU A 38 12.51 -7.81 1.78
CA LEU A 38 12.75 -7.32 0.43
C LEU A 38 14.15 -6.69 0.29
N HIS A 39 14.63 -6.00 1.31
CA HIS A 39 15.97 -5.41 1.31
C HIS A 39 17.09 -6.44 1.39
N GLN A 40 16.86 -7.57 2.08
CA GLN A 40 17.82 -8.68 2.17
C GLN A 40 17.80 -9.58 0.93
N ASN A 41 16.72 -9.56 0.14
CA ASN A 41 16.54 -10.40 -1.05
C ASN A 41 16.30 -9.55 -2.30
N PRO A 42 17.22 -8.63 -2.68
CA PRO A 42 17.02 -7.80 -3.85
C PRO A 42 17.12 -8.63 -5.13
N GLU A 43 16.26 -8.31 -6.10
CA GLU A 43 16.31 -8.86 -7.45
C GLU A 43 16.56 -7.74 -8.48
N LEU A 44 17.07 -8.11 -9.65
CA LEU A 44 17.36 -7.15 -10.73
C LEU A 44 16.11 -6.75 -11.49
N SER A 45 16.17 -5.58 -12.13
CA SER A 45 15.09 -5.06 -12.97
C SER A 45 14.62 -6.08 -14.02
N ASN A 46 13.31 -6.31 -14.09
CA ASN A 46 12.63 -7.30 -14.95
C ASN A 46 12.97 -8.77 -14.64
N ARG A 47 13.50 -9.05 -13.44
CA ARG A 47 13.85 -10.40 -12.97
C ARG A 47 13.40 -10.63 -11.52
N GLU A 48 12.43 -9.86 -11.06
CA GLU A 48 11.91 -9.85 -9.69
C GLU A 48 10.89 -10.98 -9.45
N TYR A 49 11.24 -12.20 -9.84
CA TYR A 49 10.31 -13.34 -9.84
C TYR A 49 9.90 -13.75 -8.42
N LYS A 50 10.86 -13.80 -7.49
CA LYS A 50 10.58 -14.18 -6.09
C LYS A 50 9.86 -13.06 -5.36
N THR A 51 10.20 -11.81 -5.65
CA THR A 51 9.53 -10.62 -5.12
C THR A 51 8.07 -10.59 -5.58
N ALA A 52 7.83 -10.82 -6.87
CA ALA A 52 6.47 -10.90 -7.42
C ALA A 52 5.66 -12.04 -6.78
N GLU A 53 6.27 -13.22 -6.62
CA GLU A 53 5.66 -14.37 -5.94
C GLU A 53 5.31 -14.04 -4.48
N TYR A 54 6.23 -13.42 -3.75
CA TYR A 54 6.04 -13.02 -2.35
C TYR A 54 4.86 -12.04 -2.20
N ILE A 55 4.82 -11.00 -3.03
CA ILE A 55 3.75 -10.00 -3.02
C ILE A 55 2.41 -10.64 -3.42
N ALA A 56 2.40 -11.44 -4.49
CA ALA A 56 1.18 -12.11 -4.96
C ALA A 56 0.62 -13.05 -3.90
N GLY A 57 1.46 -13.86 -3.25
CA GLY A 57 1.06 -14.75 -2.17
C GLY A 57 0.48 -13.99 -0.98
N HIS A 58 1.07 -12.86 -0.59
CA HIS A 58 0.51 -12.05 0.48
C HIS A 58 -0.85 -11.45 0.10
N LEU A 59 -0.99 -10.87 -1.10
CA LEU A 59 -2.25 -10.29 -1.57
C LEU A 59 -3.36 -11.34 -1.71
N GLN A 60 -3.03 -12.55 -2.16
CA GLN A 60 -3.95 -13.69 -2.17
C GLN A 60 -4.37 -14.10 -0.75
N SER A 61 -3.44 -14.11 0.21
CA SER A 61 -3.76 -14.42 1.62
C SER A 61 -4.74 -13.44 2.26
N LEU A 62 -4.83 -12.21 1.72
CA LEU A 62 -5.81 -11.21 2.12
C LEU A 62 -7.18 -11.38 1.43
N GLY A 63 -7.33 -12.38 0.55
CA GLY A 63 -8.55 -12.66 -0.20
C GLY A 63 -8.76 -11.76 -1.42
N LEU A 64 -7.70 -11.15 -1.96
CA LEU A 64 -7.80 -10.28 -3.13
C LEU A 64 -7.78 -11.06 -4.44
N GLU A 65 -8.40 -10.51 -5.48
CA GLU A 65 -8.27 -11.02 -6.85
C GLU A 65 -6.92 -10.56 -7.41
N VAL A 66 -5.97 -11.49 -7.57
CA VAL A 66 -4.59 -11.18 -7.95
C VAL A 66 -4.30 -11.65 -9.38
N GLN A 67 -3.74 -10.75 -10.18
CA GLN A 67 -3.17 -11.02 -11.49
C GLN A 67 -1.65 -10.83 -11.45
N THR A 68 -0.90 -11.86 -11.81
CA THR A 68 0.55 -11.83 -11.94
C THR A 68 0.97 -11.79 -13.41
N GLY A 69 2.26 -11.55 -13.68
CA GLY A 69 2.80 -11.55 -15.04
C GLY A 69 2.50 -10.27 -15.84
N VAL A 70 2.03 -9.21 -15.19
CA VAL A 70 1.77 -7.93 -15.85
C VAL A 70 3.10 -7.29 -16.22
N ALA A 71 3.33 -7.04 -17.51
CA ALA A 71 4.63 -6.52 -17.99
C ALA A 71 5.84 -7.33 -17.48
N LYS A 72 5.73 -8.68 -17.45
CA LYS A 72 6.70 -9.70 -16.99
C LYS A 72 6.58 -10.07 -15.51
N THR A 73 6.90 -9.17 -14.58
CA THR A 73 6.96 -9.46 -13.13
C THR A 73 5.95 -8.67 -12.31
N GLY A 74 5.18 -7.77 -12.94
CA GLY A 74 4.19 -6.95 -12.26
C GLY A 74 3.04 -7.76 -11.67
N VAL A 75 2.55 -7.28 -10.52
CA VAL A 75 1.43 -7.83 -9.78
C VAL A 75 0.36 -6.75 -9.64
N VAL A 76 -0.88 -7.09 -10.00
CA VAL A 76 -2.05 -6.24 -9.80
C VAL A 76 -3.04 -7.01 -8.93
N ALA A 77 -3.57 -6.36 -7.90
CA ALA A 77 -4.62 -6.92 -7.06
C ALA A 77 -5.84 -6.00 -7.00
N VAL A 78 -7.03 -6.58 -7.07
CA VAL A 78 -8.29 -5.84 -7.03
C VAL A 78 -9.01 -6.15 -5.72
N LEU A 79 -9.24 -5.10 -4.92
CA LEU A 79 -10.17 -5.12 -3.80
C LEU A 79 -11.55 -4.64 -4.28
N LYS A 80 -12.50 -5.55 -4.43
CA LYS A 80 -13.88 -5.20 -4.81
C LYS A 80 -14.67 -4.74 -3.60
N GLY A 81 -15.11 -3.48 -3.63
CA GLY A 81 -16.05 -2.95 -2.63
C GLY A 81 -17.46 -3.51 -2.81
N GLY A 82 -18.28 -3.40 -1.77
CA GLY A 82 -19.67 -3.90 -1.78
C GLY A 82 -20.72 -2.94 -2.36
N LYS A 83 -20.31 -1.78 -2.90
CA LYS A 83 -21.20 -0.74 -3.42
C LYS A 83 -20.63 -0.14 -4.71
N PRO A 84 -21.47 0.32 -5.65
CA PRO A 84 -20.99 1.08 -6.80
C PRO A 84 -20.31 2.38 -6.32
N GLY A 85 -19.25 2.78 -7.02
CA GLY A 85 -18.47 3.95 -6.64
C GLY A 85 -17.22 4.15 -7.51
N PRO A 86 -16.44 5.20 -7.22
CA PRO A 86 -15.20 5.47 -7.94
C PRO A 86 -14.14 4.39 -7.69
N VAL A 87 -13.25 4.21 -8.66
CA VAL A 87 -12.11 3.29 -8.59
C VAL A 87 -10.83 4.10 -8.34
N VAL A 88 -10.00 3.65 -7.41
CA VAL A 88 -8.70 4.26 -7.09
C VAL A 88 -7.61 3.19 -7.23
N ALA A 89 -6.50 3.54 -7.89
CA ALA A 89 -5.32 2.69 -7.99
C ALA A 89 -4.23 3.18 -7.03
N LEU A 90 -3.65 2.25 -6.27
CA LEU A 90 -2.44 2.47 -5.48
C LEU A 90 -1.28 1.78 -6.17
N ARG A 91 -0.15 2.47 -6.31
CA ARG A 91 1.04 1.97 -7.00
C ARG A 91 2.28 2.18 -6.15
N ALA A 92 3.12 1.15 -6.08
CA ALA A 92 4.40 1.14 -5.38
C ALA A 92 5.45 0.47 -6.27
N ASP A 93 6.70 0.91 -6.12
CA ASP A 93 7.91 0.38 -6.78
C ASP A 93 8.89 -0.12 -5.72
#